data_AF-A0A7S1HBJ5-F1
#
_entry.id   AF-A0A7S1HBJ5-F1
#
_cell.length_a   1.000
_cell.length_b   1.000
_cell.length_c   1.000
_cell.angle_alpha   90.00
_cell.angle_beta   90.00
_cell.angle_gamma   90.00
#
_symmetry.space_group_name_H-M   'P 1'
#
loop_
_entity.id
_entity.type
_entity.pdbx_description
1 polymer ?
#
loop_
_entity_poly.entity_id
_entity_poly.type
_entity_poly.pdbx_seq_one_letter_code
_entity_poly.pdbx_strand_id
1 'polypeptide(L)'
;LWRLPHPHPHRWALLPHPSARPPPAAALRMVGGGVVATDSIGLLVALVCPAVGAAGMLAWDGAWKGTAFSLNLVKAVFASFVFFAVLLLSPHAALPSLTLSAASPLLLSALLGIVLGDSVWLSALSRLGTRRLLLFDCLRPAVAALVGVVALGESLTPRIAFGVTAVMSGVYVGASSAALEDEEA
;
A
#
# COMPACT_ATOMS: atom_id res chain seq x y z
N LEU A 1 40.66 -32.10 -43.92
CA LEU A 1 39.27 -32.06 -44.44
C LEU A 1 38.46 -33.12 -43.69
N TRP A 2 38.35 -32.97 -42.37
CA TRP A 2 37.18 -32.49 -41.59
C TRP A 2 35.98 -33.46 -41.57
N ARG A 3 35.55 -33.75 -40.34
CA ARG A 3 34.83 -34.93 -39.83
C ARG A 3 33.35 -35.05 -40.27
N LEU A 4 32.87 -36.30 -40.26
CA LEU A 4 31.47 -36.73 -40.38
C LEU A 4 30.52 -36.03 -39.38
N PRO A 5 29.23 -35.82 -39.72
CA PRO A 5 28.25 -35.29 -38.80
C PRO A 5 27.70 -36.40 -37.87
N HIS A 6 27.89 -36.22 -36.57
CA HIS A 6 27.21 -37.01 -35.54
C HIS A 6 25.85 -36.40 -35.17
N PRO A 7 24.88 -37.22 -34.72
CA PRO A 7 23.48 -36.85 -34.59
C PRO A 7 23.21 -35.93 -33.40
N HIS A 8 22.18 -35.09 -33.55
CA HIS A 8 21.66 -34.20 -32.51
C HIS A 8 21.24 -34.98 -31.25
N PRO A 9 21.75 -34.65 -30.05
CA PRO A 9 21.17 -35.16 -28.82
C PRO A 9 19.85 -34.42 -28.54
N HIS A 10 18.81 -35.23 -28.61
CA HIS A 10 17.42 -35.09 -28.21
C HIS A 10 17.03 -34.01 -27.17
N ARG A 11 15.94 -33.32 -27.48
CA ARG A 11 15.23 -32.28 -26.71
C ARG A 11 14.49 -32.75 -25.44
N TRP A 12 14.69 -33.96 -24.94
CA TRP A 12 13.96 -34.48 -23.77
C TRP A 12 14.55 -34.06 -22.41
N ALA A 13 15.69 -33.35 -22.38
CA ALA A 13 16.38 -32.92 -21.16
C ALA A 13 15.76 -31.69 -20.44
N LEU A 14 14.57 -31.21 -20.85
CA LEU A 14 13.87 -30.08 -20.24
C LEU A 14 12.56 -30.48 -19.53
N LEU A 15 12.45 -31.73 -19.08
CA LEU A 15 11.38 -32.10 -18.14
C LEU A 15 11.87 -31.89 -16.70
N PRO A 16 11.15 -31.13 -15.86
CA PRO A 16 11.54 -30.94 -14.46
C PRO A 16 11.49 -32.27 -13.69
N HIS A 17 12.57 -32.57 -12.96
CA HIS A 17 12.72 -33.77 -12.15
C HIS A 17 11.70 -33.76 -10.98
N PRO A 18 10.94 -34.83 -10.73
CA PRO A 18 9.83 -34.85 -9.75
C PRO A 18 10.26 -34.85 -8.27
N SER A 19 11.51 -34.48 -7.95
CA SER A 19 12.06 -34.48 -6.59
C SER A 19 12.60 -33.13 -6.12
N ALA A 20 12.44 -32.05 -6.90
CA ALA A 20 12.74 -30.71 -6.42
C ALA A 20 11.62 -30.26 -5.47
N ARG A 21 11.87 -30.32 -4.15
CA ARG A 21 11.03 -29.62 -3.16
C ARG A 21 10.99 -28.14 -3.56
N PRO A 22 9.80 -27.51 -3.69
CA PRO A 22 9.76 -26.08 -3.95
C PRO A 22 10.46 -25.34 -2.80
N PRO A 23 11.21 -24.26 -3.08
CA PRO A 23 11.78 -23.43 -2.03
C PRO A 23 10.64 -22.89 -1.14
N PRO A 24 10.88 -22.62 0.16
CA PRO A 24 9.92 -21.94 1.03
C PRO A 24 9.86 -20.46 0.62
N ALA A 25 9.39 -20.20 -0.59
CA ALA A 25 9.10 -18.87 -1.09
C ALA A 25 7.61 -18.65 -0.86
N ALA A 26 7.29 -17.62 -0.06
CA ALA A 26 6.04 -16.89 0.00
C ALA A 26 5.13 -17.19 -1.20
N ALA A 27 4.37 -18.28 -1.09
CA ALA A 27 3.62 -18.81 -2.20
C ALA A 27 2.35 -17.99 -2.26
N LEU A 28 2.41 -16.89 -3.02
CA LEU A 28 1.25 -16.17 -3.53
C LEU A 28 0.31 -17.21 -4.15
N ARG A 29 -0.65 -17.66 -3.34
CA ARG A 29 -1.60 -18.66 -3.76
C ARG A 29 -2.72 -17.89 -4.46
N MET A 30 -2.71 -17.95 -5.78
CA MET A 30 -3.83 -17.51 -6.61
C MET A 30 -5.08 -18.32 -6.24
N VAL A 31 -5.84 -17.83 -5.27
CA VAL A 31 -7.18 -18.34 -4.95
C VAL A 31 -8.16 -17.31 -5.49
N GLY A 32 -8.72 -17.58 -6.68
CA GLY A 32 -9.83 -16.81 -7.24
C GLY A 32 -9.47 -15.39 -7.73
N GLY A 33 -8.42 -15.25 -8.55
CA GLY A 33 -8.16 -14.03 -9.33
C GLY A 33 -7.64 -12.81 -8.55
N GLY A 34 -7.37 -12.94 -7.24
CA GLY A 34 -6.78 -11.89 -6.42
C GLY A 34 -5.44 -12.30 -5.81
N VAL A 35 -4.50 -11.36 -5.77
CA VAL A 35 -3.24 -11.46 -5.01
C VAL A 35 -3.60 -11.31 -3.53
N VAL A 36 -3.71 -12.41 -2.79
CA VAL A 36 -3.87 -12.39 -1.33
C VAL A 36 -2.49 -12.56 -0.71
N ALA A 37 -2.08 -11.62 0.15
CA ALA A 37 -0.90 -11.78 0.99
C ALA A 37 -1.13 -12.98 1.93
N THR A 38 -0.54 -14.12 1.59
CA THR A 38 -0.71 -15.39 2.30
C THR A 38 0.14 -15.51 3.56
N ASP A 39 1.08 -14.59 3.77
CA ASP A 39 1.98 -14.61 4.91
C ASP A 39 1.31 -13.92 6.11
N SER A 40 1.23 -14.64 7.24
CA SER A 40 0.62 -14.15 8.50
C SER A 40 1.23 -12.82 8.97
N ILE A 41 2.51 -12.60 8.70
CA ILE A 41 3.22 -11.35 8.99
C ILE A 41 2.63 -10.17 8.20
N GLY A 42 2.34 -10.36 6.91
CA GLY A 42 1.76 -9.30 6.07
C GLY A 42 0.36 -8.90 6.54
N LEU A 43 -0.45 -9.88 6.97
CA LEU A 43 -1.77 -9.63 7.54
C LEU A 43 -1.69 -8.84 8.85
N LEU A 44 -0.78 -9.23 9.76
CA LEU A 44 -0.56 -8.51 11.01
C LEU A 44 -0.12 -7.06 10.77
N VAL A 45 0.82 -6.85 9.85
CA VAL A 45 1.30 -5.50 9.51
C VAL A 45 0.16 -4.66 8.91
N ALA A 46 -0.67 -5.23 8.04
CA ALA A 46 -1.81 -4.54 7.45
C ALA A 46 -2.84 -4.08 8.51
N LEU A 47 -3.04 -4.85 9.57
CA LEU A 47 -3.94 -4.50 10.69
C LEU A 47 -3.32 -3.45 11.63
N VAL A 48 -2.02 -3.56 11.90
CA VAL A 48 -1.31 -2.66 12.83
C VAL A 48 -1.06 -1.28 12.20
N CYS A 49 -0.78 -1.22 10.90
CA CYS A 49 -0.48 0.02 10.17
C CYS A 49 -1.52 1.15 10.41
N PRO A 50 -2.83 0.95 10.21
CA PRO A 50 -3.81 1.99 10.46
C PRO A 50 -3.90 2.40 11.94
N ALA A 51 -3.68 1.48 12.88
CA ALA A 51 -3.66 1.82 14.31
C ALA A 51 -2.48 2.74 14.67
N VAL A 52 -1.29 2.46 14.12
CA VAL A 52 -0.11 3.32 14.27
C VAL A 52 -0.34 4.68 13.60
N GLY A 53 -0.95 4.71 12.42
CA GLY A 53 -1.33 5.94 11.73
C GLY A 53 -2.30 6.80 12.55
N ALA A 54 -3.32 6.18 13.16
CA ALA A 54 -4.26 6.85 14.04
C ALA A 54 -3.58 7.42 15.29
N ALA A 55 -2.70 6.65 15.94
CA ALA A 55 -1.92 7.13 17.08
C ALA A 55 -1.00 8.31 16.69
N GLY A 56 -0.38 8.25 15.51
CA GLY A 56 0.42 9.35 14.98
C GLY A 56 -0.40 10.63 14.77
N MET A 57 -1.61 10.51 14.22
CA MET A 57 -2.51 11.66 14.09
C MET A 57 -2.89 12.27 15.43
N LEU A 58 -3.25 11.44 16.42
CA LEU A 58 -3.55 11.92 17.77
C LEU A 58 -2.35 12.61 18.42
N ALA A 59 -1.14 12.13 18.17
CA ALA A 59 0.08 12.72 18.68
C ALA A 59 0.41 14.07 18.02
N TRP A 60 0.08 14.25 16.74
CA TRP A 60 0.31 15.50 16.02
C TRP A 60 -0.77 16.54 16.27
N ASP A 61 -1.99 16.10 16.56
CA ASP A 61 -3.11 16.98 16.87
C ASP A 61 -2.83 17.81 18.11
N GLY A 62 -2.88 19.14 17.97
CA GLY A 62 -2.54 20.10 19.01
C GLY A 62 -1.05 20.22 19.37
N ALA A 63 -0.20 19.22 19.06
CA ALA A 63 1.24 19.27 19.34
C ALA A 63 2.02 20.07 18.29
N TRP A 64 1.66 19.98 17.01
CA TRP A 64 2.35 20.67 15.93
C TRP A 64 1.80 22.09 15.72
N LYS A 65 2.67 23.10 15.80
CA LYS A 65 2.32 24.52 15.59
C LYS A 65 2.77 25.10 14.25
N GLY A 66 3.50 24.32 13.45
CA GLY A 66 3.98 24.73 12.13
C GLY A 66 2.92 24.60 11.04
N THR A 67 3.30 24.86 9.79
CA THR A 67 2.41 24.68 8.64
C THR A 67 2.23 23.20 8.31
N ALA A 68 1.14 22.87 7.60
CA ALA A 68 0.89 21.51 7.11
C ALA A 68 2.01 21.01 6.18
N PHE A 69 2.57 21.91 5.37
CA PHE A 69 3.70 21.60 4.49
C PHE A 69 4.97 21.25 5.27
N SER A 70 5.30 21.98 6.35
CA SER A 70 6.49 21.65 7.14
C SER A 70 6.34 20.34 7.91
N LEU A 71 5.13 20.03 8.40
CA LEU A 71 4.83 18.72 8.99
C LEU A 71 4.98 17.60 7.96
N ASN A 72 4.49 17.82 6.73
CA ASN A 72 4.66 16.86 5.64
C ASN A 72 6.14 16.62 5.33
N LEU A 73 6.94 17.68 5.25
CA LEU A 73 8.38 17.58 5.01
C LEU A 73 9.07 16.76 6.10
N VAL A 74 8.78 17.03 7.38
CA VAL A 74 9.32 16.26 8.51
C VAL A 74 8.92 14.79 8.41
N LYS A 75 7.64 14.50 8.14
CA LYS A 75 7.14 13.13 7.95
C LYS A 75 7.87 12.42 6.80
N ALA A 76 8.04 13.10 5.67
CA ALA A 76 8.67 12.54 4.47
C ALA A 76 10.18 12.30 4.68
N VAL A 77 10.88 13.20 5.36
CA VAL A 77 12.29 13.01 5.72
C VAL A 77 12.45 11.83 6.68
N PHE A 78 11.62 11.77 7.73
CA PHE A 78 11.62 10.64 8.65
C PHE A 78 11.35 9.31 7.93
N ALA A 79 10.32 9.26 7.08
CA ALA A 79 10.00 8.07 6.29
C ALA A 79 11.17 7.69 5.37
N SER A 80 11.83 8.67 4.74
CA SER A 80 13.00 8.43 3.88
C SER A 80 14.15 7.79 4.64
N PHE A 81 14.43 8.22 5.87
CA PHE A 81 15.43 7.58 6.72
C PHE A 81 15.05 6.15 7.09
N VAL A 82 13.79 5.90 7.44
CA VAL A 82 13.30 4.55 7.75
C VAL A 82 13.42 3.64 6.53
N PHE A 83 12.95 4.08 5.36
CA PHE A 83 13.08 3.32 4.12
C PHE A 83 14.54 3.07 3.75
N PHE A 84 15.42 4.06 3.91
CA PHE A 84 16.85 3.90 3.67
C PHE A 84 17.48 2.87 4.63
N ALA A 85 17.14 2.91 5.91
CA ALA A 85 17.59 1.91 6.88
C ALA A 85 17.09 0.51 6.53
N VAL A 86 15.81 0.37 6.13
CA VAL A 86 15.25 -0.90 5.64
C VAL A 86 16.02 -1.41 4.44
N LEU A 87 16.38 -0.55 3.47
CA LEU A 87 17.18 -0.94 2.32
C LEU A 87 18.58 -1.45 2.71
N LEU A 88 19.26 -0.77 3.63
CA LEU A 88 20.59 -1.20 4.12
C LEU A 88 20.56 -2.53 4.86
N LEU A 89 19.51 -2.79 5.62
CA LEU A 89 19.35 -4.02 6.40
C LEU A 89 18.75 -5.17 5.58
N SER A 90 18.25 -4.89 4.38
CA SER A 90 17.60 -5.90 3.53
C SER A 90 18.65 -6.70 2.75
N PRO A 91 18.83 -7.99 3.05
CA PRO A 91 19.89 -8.80 2.44
C PRO A 91 19.68 -9.06 0.94
N HIS A 92 18.52 -8.72 0.38
CA HIS A 92 18.14 -8.95 -1.03
C HIS A 92 17.75 -7.64 -1.72
N ALA A 93 18.06 -6.48 -1.14
CA ALA A 93 17.78 -5.20 -1.78
C ALA A 93 18.73 -4.99 -2.97
N ALA A 94 18.26 -5.33 -4.17
CA ALA A 94 18.89 -4.88 -5.40
C ALA A 94 18.43 -3.44 -5.68
N LEU A 95 19.38 -2.52 -5.84
CA LEU A 95 19.05 -1.19 -6.35
C LEU A 95 18.67 -1.33 -7.83
N PRO A 96 17.43 -0.98 -8.22
CA PRO A 96 17.03 -1.04 -9.61
C PRO A 96 17.83 -0.02 -10.43
N SER A 97 18.17 -0.36 -11.67
CA SER A 97 18.72 0.59 -12.62
C SER A 97 17.63 1.59 -13.01
N LEU A 98 17.67 2.78 -12.40
CA LEU A 98 16.70 3.84 -12.66
C LEU A 98 17.01 4.52 -14.00
N THR A 99 16.20 4.20 -15.01
CA THR A 99 16.17 4.99 -16.26
C THR A 99 15.32 6.24 -16.07
N LEU A 100 15.64 7.29 -16.80
CA LEU A 100 14.90 8.56 -16.73
C LEU A 100 13.40 8.39 -17.10
N SER A 101 13.11 7.41 -17.97
CA SER A 101 11.73 7.05 -18.36
C SER A 101 10.93 6.39 -17.23
N ALA A 102 11.58 5.65 -16.33
CA ALA A 102 10.93 5.08 -15.15
C ALA A 102 10.83 6.10 -14.00
N ALA A 103 11.81 7.00 -13.89
CA ALA A 103 11.87 8.01 -12.84
C ALA A 103 10.80 9.10 -12.99
N SER A 104 10.48 9.52 -14.22
CA SER A 104 9.53 10.63 -14.44
C SER A 104 8.11 10.38 -13.90
N PRO A 105 7.44 9.23 -14.15
CA PRO A 105 6.13 8.98 -13.54
C PRO A 105 6.20 8.81 -12.02
N LEU A 106 7.31 8.28 -11.49
CA LEU A 106 7.53 8.16 -10.04
C LEU A 106 7.63 9.53 -9.37
N LEU A 107 8.38 10.46 -9.97
CA LEU A 107 8.51 11.83 -9.48
C LEU A 107 7.18 12.57 -9.55
N LEU A 108 6.42 12.39 -10.64
CA LEU A 108 5.10 12.99 -10.78
C LEU A 108 4.14 12.45 -9.71
N SER A 109 4.15 11.14 -9.48
CA SER A 109 3.35 10.49 -8.43
C SER A 109 3.75 10.99 -7.03
N ALA A 110 5.04 11.11 -6.75
CA ALA A 110 5.53 11.64 -5.47
C ALA A 110 5.10 13.10 -5.26
N LEU A 111 5.16 13.94 -6.29
CA LEU A 111 4.70 15.33 -6.22
C LEU A 111 3.19 15.40 -5.93
N LEU A 112 2.38 14.64 -6.67
CA LEU A 112 0.92 14.69 -6.54
C LEU A 112 0.43 14.05 -5.25
N GLY A 113 0.92 12.85 -4.92
CA GLY A 113 0.48 12.10 -3.75
C GLY A 113 1.12 12.59 -2.46
N ILE A 114 2.45 12.58 -2.40
CA ILE A 114 3.18 12.87 -1.16
C ILE A 114 3.22 14.38 -0.92
N VAL A 115 3.59 15.20 -1.90
CA VAL A 115 3.74 16.63 -1.65
C VAL A 115 2.37 17.33 -1.57
N LEU A 116 1.55 17.25 -2.62
CA LEU A 116 0.26 17.93 -2.65
C LEU A 116 -0.79 17.21 -1.80
N GLY A 117 -0.98 15.92 -2.01
CA GLY A 117 -1.99 15.12 -1.32
C GLY A 117 -1.83 15.16 0.20
N ASP A 118 -0.65 14.83 0.72
CA ASP A 118 -0.44 14.85 2.17
C ASP A 118 -0.48 16.26 2.76
N SER A 119 -0.06 17.30 2.01
CA SER A 119 -0.17 18.67 2.50
C SER A 119 -1.63 19.12 2.63
N VAL A 120 -2.50 18.74 1.69
CA VAL A 120 -3.94 19.00 1.77
C VAL A 120 -4.55 18.19 2.92
N TRP A 121 -4.18 16.93 3.07
CA TRP A 121 -4.68 16.06 4.15
C TRP A 121 -4.25 16.56 5.54
N LEU A 122 -3.00 16.99 5.72
CA LEU A 122 -2.52 17.60 6.96
C LEU A 122 -3.13 18.99 7.22
N SER A 123 -3.46 19.73 6.15
CA SER A 123 -4.22 20.98 6.28
C SER A 123 -5.67 20.72 6.70
N ALA A 124 -6.25 19.58 6.29
CA ALA A 124 -7.55 19.14 6.76
C ALA A 124 -7.49 18.70 8.23
N LEU A 125 -6.41 18.04 8.66
CA LEU A 125 -6.18 17.68 10.07
C LEU A 125 -6.26 18.90 10.99
N SER A 126 -5.55 19.99 10.65
CA SER A 126 -5.52 21.20 11.47
C SER A 126 -6.84 21.99 11.48
N ARG A 127 -7.76 21.72 10.54
CA ARG A 127 -9.05 22.43 10.42
C ARG A 127 -10.24 21.63 10.94
N LEU A 128 -10.25 20.32 10.69
CA LEU A 128 -11.35 19.41 11.03
C LEU A 128 -11.11 18.67 12.36
N GLY A 129 -9.86 18.64 12.84
CA GLY A 129 -9.44 17.83 13.98
C GLY A 129 -9.32 16.33 13.65
N THR A 130 -8.62 15.58 14.50
CA THR A 130 -8.32 14.16 14.25
C THR A 130 -9.56 13.30 14.09
N ARG A 131 -10.59 13.51 14.92
CA ARG A 131 -11.79 12.66 14.92
C ARG A 131 -12.52 12.68 13.57
N ARG A 132 -12.80 13.87 13.03
CA ARG A 132 -13.51 14.01 11.75
C ARG A 132 -12.64 13.55 10.58
N LEU A 133 -11.33 13.85 10.61
CA LEU A 133 -10.41 13.41 9.57
C LEU A 133 -10.31 11.88 9.51
N LEU A 134 -10.22 11.19 10.66
CA LEU A 134 -10.18 9.73 10.73
C LEU A 134 -11.40 9.08 10.08
N LEU A 135 -12.60 9.61 10.35
CA LEU A 135 -13.84 9.11 9.71
C LEU A 135 -13.80 9.29 8.20
N PHE A 136 -13.30 10.43 7.71
CA PHE A 136 -13.11 10.66 6.28
C PHE A 136 -12.03 9.75 5.68
N ASP A 137 -10.96 9.46 6.41
CA ASP A 137 -9.85 8.60 5.98
C ASP A 137 -10.32 7.15 5.74
N CYS A 138 -11.33 6.70 6.48
CA CYS A 138 -11.96 5.38 6.27
C CYS A 138 -12.68 5.24 4.92
N LEU A 139 -12.89 6.33 4.16
CA LEU A 139 -13.39 6.27 2.79
C LEU A 139 -12.29 5.86 1.79
N ARG A 140 -11.01 6.05 2.14
CA ARG A 140 -9.87 5.80 1.24
C ARG A 140 -9.81 4.37 0.72
N PRO A 141 -10.05 3.30 1.52
CA PRO A 141 -10.08 1.94 1.01
C PRO A 141 -11.18 1.71 -0.05
N ALA A 142 -12.37 2.31 0.12
CA ALA A 142 -13.45 2.18 -0.85
C ALA A 142 -13.13 2.91 -2.15
N VAL A 143 -12.58 4.12 -2.06
CA VAL A 143 -12.09 4.88 -3.22
C VAL A 143 -10.95 4.12 -3.92
N ALA A 144 -10.00 3.56 -3.15
CA ALA A 144 -8.90 2.78 -3.69
C ALA A 144 -9.40 1.52 -4.42
N ALA A 145 -10.39 0.82 -3.88
CA ALA A 145 -11.01 -0.33 -4.55
C ALA A 145 -11.68 0.09 -5.87
N LEU A 146 -12.42 1.20 -5.89
CA LEU A 146 -13.06 1.72 -7.11
C LEU A 146 -12.03 2.12 -8.16
N VAL A 147 -10.98 2.85 -7.75
CA VAL A 147 -9.87 3.22 -8.63
C VAL A 147 -9.12 1.99 -9.13
N GLY A 148 -8.96 0.95 -8.31
CA GLY A 148 -8.39 -0.35 -8.71
C GLY A 148 -9.14 -0.97 -9.89
N VAL A 149 -10.48 -0.95 -9.84
CA VAL A 149 -11.31 -1.45 -10.95
C VAL A 149 -11.16 -0.61 -12.20
N VAL A 150 -11.27 0.72 -12.06
CA VAL A 150 -11.32 1.64 -13.21
C VAL A 150 -9.95 1.82 -13.86
N ALA A 151 -8.90 2.00 -13.05
CA ALA A 151 -7.56 2.35 -13.52
C ALA A 151 -6.66 1.13 -13.71
N LEU A 152 -6.77 0.10 -12.85
CA LEU A 152 -5.94 -1.11 -12.96
C LEU A 152 -6.67 -2.30 -13.62
N GLY A 153 -7.97 -2.18 -13.89
CA GLY A 153 -8.76 -3.27 -14.47
C GLY A 153 -8.97 -4.45 -13.53
N GLU A 154 -8.85 -4.23 -12.22
CA GLU A 154 -9.04 -5.27 -11.21
C GLU A 154 -10.51 -5.73 -11.15
N SER A 155 -10.72 -7.03 -10.96
CA SER A 155 -12.07 -7.58 -10.79
C SER A 155 -12.52 -7.51 -9.33
N LEU A 156 -13.69 -6.91 -9.07
CA LEU A 156 -14.32 -6.97 -7.75
C LEU A 156 -14.89 -8.36 -7.50
N THR A 157 -14.19 -9.15 -6.70
CA THR A 157 -14.78 -10.39 -6.19
C THR A 157 -15.91 -10.07 -5.20
N PRO A 158 -16.94 -10.93 -5.08
CA PRO A 158 -18.02 -10.72 -4.12
C PRO A 158 -17.55 -10.56 -2.67
N ARG A 159 -16.41 -11.18 -2.31
CA ARG A 159 -15.80 -11.07 -0.97
C ARG A 159 -15.24 -9.68 -0.71
N ILE A 160 -14.55 -9.10 -1.69
CA ILE A 160 -14.01 -7.73 -1.61
C ILE A 160 -15.17 -6.73 -1.55
N ALA A 161 -16.18 -6.91 -2.40
CA ALA A 161 -17.38 -6.07 -2.38
C ALA A 161 -18.06 -6.10 -1.01
N PHE A 162 -18.24 -7.28 -0.41
CA PHE A 162 -18.79 -7.42 0.93
C PHE A 162 -17.95 -6.67 1.98
N GLY A 163 -16.63 -6.86 1.96
CA GLY A 163 -15.72 -6.16 2.88
C GLY A 163 -15.80 -4.63 2.75
N VAL A 164 -15.81 -4.11 1.53
CA VAL A 164 -15.96 -2.67 1.26
C VAL A 164 -17.32 -2.18 1.79
N THR A 165 -18.42 -2.87 1.50
CA THR A 165 -19.75 -2.47 1.99
C THR A 165 -19.85 -2.51 3.52
N ALA A 166 -19.24 -3.50 4.16
CA ALA A 166 -19.22 -3.61 5.62
C ALA A 166 -18.45 -2.45 6.25
N VAL A 167 -17.26 -2.10 5.74
CA VAL A 167 -16.48 -0.94 6.21
C VAL A 167 -17.29 0.35 6.01
N MET A 168 -17.88 0.55 4.83
CA MET A 168 -18.66 1.75 4.54
C MET A 168 -19.89 1.89 5.44
N SER A 169 -20.55 0.79 5.80
CA SER A 169 -21.67 0.81 6.75
C SER A 169 -21.23 1.26 8.14
N GLY A 170 -20.07 0.80 8.63
CA GLY A 170 -19.50 1.23 9.91
C GLY A 170 -19.14 2.71 9.91
N VAL A 171 -18.55 3.21 8.82
CA VAL A 171 -18.23 4.65 8.66
C VAL A 171 -19.50 5.49 8.67
N TYR A 172 -20.55 5.06 7.96
CA TYR A 172 -21.83 5.76 7.94
C TYR A 172 -22.44 5.88 9.34
N VAL A 173 -22.47 4.78 10.11
CA VAL A 173 -22.97 4.79 11.49
C VAL A 173 -22.13 5.73 12.36
N GLY A 174 -20.79 5.63 12.32
CA GLY A 174 -19.91 6.49 13.12
C GLY A 174 -20.03 7.98 12.76
N ALA A 175 -20.20 8.30 11.48
CA ALA A 175 -20.45 9.67 11.04
C ALA A 175 -21.81 10.20 11.50
N SER A 176 -22.86 9.36 11.44
CA SER A 176 -24.20 9.74 11.89
C SER A 176 -24.25 10.00 13.40
N SER A 177 -23.56 9.19 14.22
CA SER A 177 -23.49 9.42 15.67
C SER A 177 -22.74 10.70 16.02
N ALA A 178 -21.68 11.03 15.27
CA ALA A 178 -20.93 12.27 15.50
C ALA A 178 -21.76 13.51 15.16
N ALA A 179 -22.64 13.43 14.17
CA ALA A 179 -23.52 14.54 13.80
C ALA A 179 -24.58 14.82 14.87
N LEU A 180 -25.09 13.78 15.55
CA LEU A 180 -26.06 13.94 16.64
C LEU A 180 -25.43 14.64 17.86
N GLU A 181 -24.20 14.28 18.21
CA GLU A 181 -23.46 14.92 19.32
C GLU A 181 -23.20 16.42 19.06
N ASP A 182 -23.00 16.82 17.80
CA ASP A 182 -22.82 18.22 17.42
C ASP A 182 -24.13 19.04 17.48
N GLU A 183 -25.30 18.40 17.34
CA GLU A 183 -26.62 19.05 17.43
C GLU A 183 -27.06 19.28 18.88
N GLU A 184 -26.55 18.48 19.82
CA GLU A 184 -26.87 18.56 21.25
C GLU A 184 -25.95 19.50 22.05
N ALA A 185 -24.81 19.93 21.48
CA ALA A 185 -23.76 20.74 22.14
C ALA A 185 -23.87 22.24 21.86
#